data_AF-A0A0C9VYU8-F1
#
_entry.id   AF-A0A0C9VYU8-F1
#
_cell.length_a   1.000
_cell.length_b   1.000
_cell.length_c   1.000
_cell.angle_alpha   90.00
_cell.angle_beta   90.00
_cell.angle_gamma   90.00
#
_symmetry.space_group_name_H-M   'P 1'
#
loop_
_entity.id
_entity.type
_entity.pdbx_description
1 polymer ?
#
loop_
_entity_poly.entity_id
_entity_poly.type
_entity_poly.pdbx_seq_one_letter_code
_entity_poly.pdbx_strand_id
1 'polypeptide(L)'
;MSDTESIAEEPLSAFFAQFASLGFTYRTTSSAHANLRRLYKTSGWKGNTPERQEARGGFKDALVQQFNYIYGTDGNDLGAWQNLCSVIGIKPVPEDVDACQRVRSVL
;
A
#
# COMPACT_ATOMS: atom_id res chain seq x y z
N MET A 1 -17.42 -17.48 15.44
CA MET A 1 -16.42 -18.45 14.97
C MET A 1 -15.13 -17.67 14.87
N SER A 2 -14.21 -17.96 15.79
CA SER A 2 -12.94 -17.25 15.92
C SER A 2 -11.94 -17.95 15.02
N ASP A 3 -11.71 -17.39 13.84
CA ASP A 3 -10.66 -17.85 12.96
C ASP A 3 -9.42 -17.02 13.25
N THR A 4 -8.47 -17.68 13.91
CA THR A 4 -7.07 -17.30 14.01
C THR A 4 -6.47 -17.34 12.61
N GLU A 5 -6.73 -16.29 11.82
CA GLU A 5 -6.07 -16.10 10.54
C GLU A 5 -4.65 -15.59 10.81
N SER A 6 -3.68 -16.47 10.56
CA SER A 6 -2.24 -16.21 10.42
C SER A 6 -1.89 -14.71 10.34
N ILE A 7 -1.29 -14.18 11.42
CA ILE A 7 -0.77 -12.81 11.53
C ILE A 7 0.45 -12.66 10.62
N ALA A 8 0.26 -12.71 9.31
CA ALA A 8 1.14 -12.00 8.41
C ALA A 8 0.77 -10.52 8.61
N GLU A 9 1.58 -9.78 9.35
CA GLU A 9 1.39 -8.33 9.46
C GLU A 9 1.29 -7.76 8.04
N GLU A 10 0.20 -7.04 7.76
CA GLU A 10 -0.01 -6.39 6.46
C GLU A 10 1.29 -5.69 6.00
N PRO A 11 1.67 -5.73 4.71
CA PRO A 11 2.99 -5.28 4.28
C PRO A 11 3.40 -3.88 4.73
N LEU A 12 2.45 -2.93 4.78
CA LEU A 12 2.70 -1.60 5.34
C LEU A 12 2.92 -1.62 6.86
N SER A 13 2.18 -2.45 7.60
CA SER A 13 2.39 -2.64 9.04
C SER A 13 3.80 -3.16 9.30
N ALA A 14 4.18 -4.23 8.62
CA ALA A 14 5.51 -4.84 8.74
C ALA A 14 6.64 -3.85 8.38
N PHE A 15 6.46 -3.05 7.32
CA PHE A 15 7.41 -2.00 6.96
C PHE A 15 7.56 -0.95 8.06
N PHE A 16 6.45 -0.40 8.56
CA PHE A 16 6.50 0.67 9.54
C PHE A 16 6.96 0.21 10.93
N ALA A 17 6.76 -1.07 11.27
CA ALA A 17 7.23 -1.67 12.52
C ALA A 17 8.76 -1.62 12.68
N GLN A 18 9.51 -1.63 11.56
CA GLN A 18 10.97 -1.57 11.55
C GLN A 18 11.54 -0.29 12.17
N PHE A 19 10.73 0.78 12.24
CA PHE A 19 11.15 2.08 12.76
C PHE A 19 10.73 2.32 14.22
N ALA A 20 10.22 1.30 14.92
CA ALA A 20 9.81 1.41 16.32
C ALA A 20 10.97 1.87 17.23
N SER A 21 12.21 1.46 16.93
CA SER A 21 13.42 1.89 17.65
C SER A 21 13.72 3.39 17.53
N LEU A 22 13.18 4.07 16.52
CA LEU A 22 13.26 5.52 16.34
C LEU A 22 12.14 6.27 17.10
N GLY A 23 11.34 5.57 17.90
CA GLY A 23 10.15 6.14 18.55
C GLY A 23 9.00 6.40 17.57
N PHE A 24 9.01 5.77 16.39
CA PHE A 24 7.91 5.86 15.43
C PHE A 24 6.80 4.85 15.75
N THR A 25 5.55 5.25 15.53
CA THR A 25 4.38 4.36 15.67
C THR A 25 3.47 4.50 14.45
N TYR A 26 3.19 3.38 13.79
CA TYR A 26 2.27 3.31 12.66
C TYR A 26 0.85 3.66 13.09
N ARG A 27 0.14 4.47 12.29
CA ARG A 27 -1.26 4.82 12.51
C ARG A 27 -2.10 4.31 11.35
N THR A 28 -2.80 3.21 11.56
CA THR A 28 -3.69 2.59 10.55
C THR A 28 -4.83 3.51 10.11
N THR A 29 -5.23 4.46 10.97
CA THR A 29 -6.24 5.49 10.65
C THR A 29 -5.72 6.61 9.75
N SER A 30 -4.41 6.63 9.46
CA SER A 30 -3.78 7.62 8.57
C SER A 30 -3.33 6.96 7.28
N SER A 31 -3.36 7.70 6.16
CA SER A 31 -2.83 7.17 4.90
C SER A 31 -1.36 6.77 5.01
N ALA A 32 -0.94 5.79 4.20
CA ALA A 32 0.44 5.32 4.15
C ALA A 32 1.44 6.48 3.93
N HIS A 33 1.13 7.41 3.02
CA HIS A 33 1.94 8.60 2.77
C HIS A 33 1.99 9.57 3.96
N ALA A 34 0.91 9.70 4.73
CA ALA A 34 0.93 10.50 5.96
C ALA A 34 1.82 9.86 7.02
N ASN A 35 1.81 8.54 7.15
CA ASN A 35 2.73 7.81 8.02
C ASN A 35 4.19 7.96 7.58
N LEU A 36 4.51 7.88 6.27
CA LEU A 36 5.86 8.13 5.77
C LEU A 36 6.36 9.55 6.08
N ARG A 37 5.51 10.57 5.89
CA ARG A 37 5.85 11.95 6.26
C ARG A 37 6.11 12.09 7.76
N ARG A 38 5.36 11.38 8.60
CA ARG A 38 5.60 11.34 10.06
C ARG A 38 6.93 10.66 10.37
N LEU A 39 7.24 9.55 9.70
CA LEU A 39 8.52 8.85 9.87
C LEU A 39 9.70 9.80 9.60
N TYR A 40 9.68 10.55 8.51
CA TYR A 40 10.72 11.55 8.22
C TYR A 40 10.86 12.63 9.30
N LYS A 41 9.75 13.02 9.94
CA LYS A 41 9.78 13.98 11.06
C LYS A 41 10.37 13.35 12.32
N THR A 42 9.97 12.12 12.64
CA THR A 42 10.42 11.39 13.83
C THR A 42 11.90 11.01 13.74
N SER A 43 12.37 10.57 12.58
CA SER A 43 13.77 10.18 12.39
C SER A 43 14.74 11.36 12.29
N GLY A 44 14.23 12.56 11.99
CA GLY A 44 15.06 13.74 11.76
C GLY A 44 15.84 13.72 10.44
N TRP A 45 15.57 12.77 9.52
CA TRP A 45 16.24 12.71 8.23
C TRP A 45 15.89 13.91 7.35
N LYS A 46 16.87 14.80 7.10
CA LYS A 46 16.70 16.03 6.31
C LYS A 46 17.27 15.86 4.90
N GLY A 47 16.62 16.44 3.90
CA GLY A 47 17.13 16.38 2.52
C GLY A 47 17.14 14.94 1.97
N ASN A 48 18.11 14.60 1.12
CA ASN A 48 18.23 13.29 0.48
C ASN A 48 19.28 12.41 1.16
N THR A 49 19.21 12.22 2.47
CA THR A 49 20.13 11.29 3.15
C THR A 49 19.93 9.85 2.65
N PRO A 50 20.97 9.00 2.72
CA PRO A 50 20.85 7.59 2.36
C PRO A 50 19.68 6.87 3.04
N GLU A 51 19.47 7.11 4.35
CA GLU A 51 18.41 6.48 5.14
C GLU A 51 17.03 6.89 4.65
N ARG A 52 16.86 8.15 4.25
CA ARG A 52 15.58 8.63 3.69
C ARG A 52 15.31 8.00 2.32
N GLN A 53 16.35 7.81 1.51
CA GLN A 53 16.23 7.16 0.20
C GLN A 53 15.88 5.68 0.35
N GLU A 54 16.55 4.98 1.27
CA GLU A 54 16.29 3.59 1.61
C GLU A 54 14.86 3.42 2.13
N ALA A 55 14.44 4.22 3.12
CA ALA A 55 13.08 4.17 3.64
C ALA A 55 12.03 4.51 2.57
N ARG A 56 12.36 5.40 1.61
CA ARG A 56 11.48 5.67 0.46
C ARG A 56 11.39 4.48 -0.49
N GLY A 57 12.48 3.75 -0.71
CA GLY A 57 12.52 2.52 -1.47
C GLY A 57 11.65 1.43 -0.83
N GLY A 58 11.95 1.08 0.42
CA GLY A 58 11.18 0.08 1.16
C GLY A 58 9.69 0.44 1.30
N PHE A 59 9.36 1.73 1.42
CA PHE A 59 7.97 2.17 1.41
C PHE A 59 7.26 1.89 0.08
N LYS A 60 7.93 2.09 -1.07
CA LYS A 60 7.35 1.77 -2.38
C LYS A 60 7.11 0.26 -2.52
N ASP A 61 8.07 -0.55 -2.08
CA ASP A 61 7.96 -2.00 -2.13
C ASP A 61 6.80 -2.48 -1.23
N ALA A 62 6.69 -1.92 -0.02
CA ALA A 62 5.59 -2.21 0.88
C ALA A 62 4.23 -1.76 0.33
N LEU A 63 4.16 -0.64 -0.39
CA LEU A 63 2.93 -0.22 -1.08
C LEU A 63 2.52 -1.20 -2.18
N VAL A 64 3.45 -1.67 -2.99
CA VAL A 64 3.18 -2.68 -4.04
C VAL A 64 2.73 -3.99 -3.40
N GLN A 65 3.41 -4.43 -2.35
CA GLN A 65 3.04 -5.65 -1.62
C GLN A 65 1.66 -5.51 -0.97
N GLN A 66 1.34 -4.36 -0.36
CA GLN A 66 0.01 -4.11 0.21
C GLN A 66 -1.07 -4.11 -0.88
N PHE A 67 -0.80 -3.50 -2.04
CA PHE A 67 -1.71 -3.53 -3.17
C PHE A 67 -2.00 -4.97 -3.60
N ASN A 68 -0.94 -5.77 -3.76
CA ASN A 68 -1.05 -7.18 -4.13
C ASN A 68 -1.73 -8.02 -3.03
N TYR A 69 -1.56 -7.67 -1.76
CA TYR A 69 -2.26 -8.31 -0.64
C TYR A 69 -3.76 -8.05 -0.70
N ILE A 70 -4.20 -6.86 -1.12
CA ILE A 70 -5.62 -6.49 -1.19
C ILE A 70 -6.29 -6.98 -2.48
N TYR A 71 -5.62 -6.84 -3.62
CA TYR A 71 -6.20 -7.08 -4.94
C TYR A 71 -5.66 -8.32 -5.64
N GLY A 72 -4.73 -9.05 -5.03
CA GLY A 72 -4.05 -10.18 -5.66
C GLY A 72 -2.99 -9.74 -6.68
N THR A 73 -2.33 -10.72 -7.29
CA THR A 73 -1.30 -10.52 -8.31
C THR A 73 -1.73 -11.01 -9.70
N ASP A 74 -2.89 -11.67 -9.81
CA ASP A 74 -3.39 -12.17 -11.09
C ASP A 74 -3.99 -11.01 -11.91
N GLY A 75 -3.28 -10.62 -12.96
CA GLY A 75 -3.72 -9.56 -13.87
C GLY A 75 -4.99 -9.89 -14.67
N ASN A 76 -5.44 -11.14 -14.64
CA ASN A 76 -6.64 -11.61 -15.32
C ASN A 76 -7.84 -11.80 -14.38
N ASP A 77 -7.70 -11.49 -13.09
CA ASP A 77 -8.81 -11.56 -12.14
C ASP A 77 -9.77 -10.37 -12.33
N LEU A 78 -10.88 -10.63 -13.01
CA LEU A 78 -11.93 -9.63 -13.24
C LEU A 78 -12.50 -9.08 -11.93
N GLY A 79 -12.67 -9.92 -10.90
CA GLY A 79 -13.24 -9.51 -9.62
C GLY A 79 -12.33 -8.50 -8.91
N ALA A 80 -11.02 -8.77 -8.91
CA ALA A 80 -10.01 -7.84 -8.39
C ALA A 80 -10.05 -6.49 -9.12
N TRP A 81 -10.12 -6.51 -10.46
CA TRP A 81 -10.18 -5.30 -11.28
C TRP A 81 -11.46 -4.48 -11.06
N GLN A 82 -12.61 -5.15 -11.00
CA GLN A 82 -13.90 -4.49 -10.77
C GLN A 82 -13.97 -3.87 -9.37
N ASN A 83 -13.46 -4.58 -8.36
CA ASN A 83 -13.35 -4.05 -7.01
C ASN A 83 -12.47 -2.79 -6.99
N LEU A 84 -11.29 -2.84 -7.60
CA LEU A 84 -10.41 -1.67 -7.72
C LEU A 84 -11.11 -0.51 -8.42
N CYS A 85 -11.76 -0.75 -9.57
CA CYS A 85 -12.47 0.27 -10.32
C CYS A 85 -13.58 0.93 -9.49
N SER A 86 -14.32 0.15 -8.71
CA SER A 86 -15.36 0.63 -7.80
C SER A 86 -14.78 1.53 -6.70
N VAL A 87 -13.69 1.10 -6.06
CA VAL A 87 -13.03 1.84 -4.98
C VAL A 87 -12.50 3.19 -5.45
N ILE A 88 -11.93 3.25 -6.67
CA ILE A 88 -11.41 4.51 -7.24
C ILE A 88 -12.47 5.34 -7.98
N GLY A 89 -13.73 4.89 -7.99
CA GLY A 89 -14.88 5.67 -8.45
C GLY A 89 -15.13 5.65 -9.96
N ILE A 90 -14.58 4.68 -10.70
CA ILE A 90 -14.89 4.48 -12.12
C ILE A 90 -16.34 4.00 -12.26
N LYS A 91 -17.13 4.71 -13.09
CA LYS A 91 -18.53 4.37 -13.39
C LYS A 91 -18.82 4.56 -14.89
N PRO A 92 -19.51 3.60 -15.56
CA PRO A 92 -19.87 2.28 -15.03
C PRO A 92 -18.62 1.43 -14.75
N VAL A 93 -18.73 0.50 -13.79
CA VAL A 93 -17.66 -0.47 -13.55
C VAL A 93 -17.55 -1.36 -14.79
N PRO A 94 -16.35 -1.57 -15.38
CA PRO A 94 -16.23 -2.33 -16.61
C PRO A 94 -16.59 -3.81 -16.43
N GLU A 95 -17.15 -4.41 -17.47
CA GLU A 95 -17.68 -5.79 -17.43
C GLU A 95 -16.63 -6.86 -17.77
N ASP A 96 -15.48 -6.47 -18.31
CA ASP A 96 -14.39 -7.37 -18.68
C ASP A 96 -13.01 -6.81 -18.31
N VAL A 97 -12.02 -7.71 -18.28
CA VAL A 97 -10.65 -7.40 -17.84
C VAL A 97 -9.99 -6.42 -18.81
N ASP A 98 -10.22 -6.56 -20.11
CA ASP A 98 -9.62 -5.68 -21.12
C ASP A 98 -10.09 -4.23 -20.95
N ALA A 99 -11.36 -4.04 -20.62
CA ALA A 99 -11.95 -2.73 -20.34
C ALA A 99 -11.39 -2.14 -19.04
N CYS A 100 -11.26 -2.94 -17.97
CA CYS A 100 -10.57 -2.52 -16.75
C CYS A 100 -9.11 -2.10 -17.02
N GLN A 101 -8.37 -2.89 -17.79
CA GLN A 101 -6.98 -2.60 -18.16
C GLN A 101 -6.84 -1.35 -19.05
N ARG A 102 -7.82 -1.07 -19.92
CA ARG A 102 -7.87 0.18 -20.70
C ARG A 102 -8.10 1.41 -19.82
N VAL A 103 -8.86 1.31 -18.73
CA VAL A 103 -9.01 2.45 -17.81
C VAL A 103 -7.72 2.66 -17.01
N ARG A 104 -7.01 1.59 -16.66
CA ARG A 104 -5.71 1.68 -15.97
C ARG A 104 -4.69 2.53 -16.72
N SER A 105 -4.64 2.48 -18.06
CA SER A 105 -3.65 3.25 -18.82
C SER A 105 -3.87 4.76 -18.81
N VAL A 106 -4.97 5.23 -18.22
CA VAL A 106 -5.36 6.64 -18.14
C VAL A 106 -5.28 7.21 -16.72
N LEU A 107 -4.97 6.35 -15.73
CA LEU A 107 -4.78 6.69 -14.31
C LEU A 107 -3.29 6.87 -14.00
#